data_AF-A0AA38U724-F1
#
_entry.id   AF-A0AA38U724-F1
#
_cell.length_a   1.000
_cell.length_b   1.000
_cell.length_c   1.000
_cell.angle_alpha   90.00
_cell.angle_beta   90.00
_cell.angle_gamma   90.00
#
_symmetry.space_group_name_H-M   'P 1'
#
loop_
_entity.id
_entity.type
_entity.pdbx_description
1 polymer ?
#
loop_
_entity_poly.entity_id
_entity_poly.type
_entity_poly.pdbx_seq_one_letter_code
_entity_poly.pdbx_strand_id
1 'polypeptide(L)'
;MANFLVICSKTCIDLSASSSVIAGLSEVPYFLWCQLYTCLLFTWTDYKTIMFPVTLFASAVAPVQSISNLLHGLAWIWIHLLLCNVSNQAQSRHEDSINHPWRPIPSGRLTEHQATRFRWALVLFCTLYSTFYGKQNVLATTTLITATIFHDNLGMSGNPLGKNLCNVGGYTSFEFGAIINIIGKLFFSPSYTGSPNPPDALSFTAIVISGTLIFTTIHAQDFADVEGDFALGRTTLPICAPELSRLLILIALAIWSIGLGWFWDIHPLCQIVFVAIGLLVGIRYYYWRTPQDDKVSYLLYNVWICCAHILPLNCRM
;
A
#
# COMPACT_ATOMS: atom_id res chain seq x y z
N MET A 1 21.23 -13.56 -8.75
CA MET A 1 20.76 -12.49 -7.82
C MET A 1 21.55 -12.43 -6.51
N ALA A 2 21.86 -13.56 -5.84
CA ALA A 2 22.64 -13.57 -4.59
C ALA A 2 24.03 -12.88 -4.68
N ASN A 3 24.79 -13.10 -5.77
CA ASN A 3 26.10 -12.48 -5.94
C ASN A 3 26.07 -10.96 -6.21
N PHE A 4 24.95 -10.42 -6.72
CA PHE A 4 24.79 -8.97 -6.96
C PHE A 4 24.41 -8.22 -5.67
N LEU A 5 23.67 -8.88 -4.77
CA LEU A 5 23.28 -8.33 -3.47
C LEU A 5 24.50 -8.12 -2.55
N VAL A 6 25.47 -9.04 -2.59
CA VAL A 6 26.72 -8.93 -1.80
C VAL A 6 27.61 -7.80 -2.29
N ILE A 7 27.66 -7.56 -3.61
CA ILE A 7 28.42 -6.44 -4.19
C ILE A 7 27.80 -5.11 -3.73
N CYS A 8 26.47 -4.95 -3.85
CA CYS A 8 25.81 -3.70 -3.48
C CYS A 8 25.91 -3.37 -1.96
N SER A 9 25.91 -4.40 -1.09
CA SER A 9 26.08 -4.23 0.37
C SER A 9 27.52 -3.90 0.78
N LYS A 10 28.53 -4.59 0.21
CA LYS A 10 29.94 -4.32 0.54
C LYS A 10 30.43 -2.98 0.00
N THR A 11 30.09 -2.64 -1.24
CA THR A 11 30.58 -1.41 -1.87
C THR A 11 29.97 -0.16 -1.23
N CYS A 12 28.72 -0.18 -0.75
CA CYS A 12 28.14 0.96 -0.02
C CYS A 12 28.86 1.26 1.30
N ILE A 13 29.44 0.25 1.96
CA ILE A 13 30.20 0.40 3.21
C ILE A 13 31.62 0.88 2.92
N ASP A 14 32.26 0.36 1.88
CA ASP A 14 33.65 0.71 1.51
C ASP A 14 33.77 2.12 0.88
N LEU A 15 32.70 2.65 0.27
CA LEU A 15 32.69 3.96 -0.41
C LEU A 15 32.72 5.18 0.53
N SER A 16 32.54 5.00 1.85
CA SER A 16 32.72 6.12 2.79
C SER A 16 34.19 6.45 3.07
N ALA A 17 35.15 5.75 2.44
CA ALA A 17 36.57 5.79 2.81
C ALA A 17 37.54 6.35 1.75
N SER A 18 37.14 6.68 0.51
CA SER A 18 38.08 7.12 -0.53
C SER A 18 37.82 8.53 -1.07
N SER A 19 38.73 9.45 -0.74
CA SER A 19 38.71 10.86 -1.13
C SER A 19 39.48 11.11 -2.44
N SER A 20 38.76 11.29 -3.56
CA SER A 20 39.24 12.09 -4.70
C SER A 20 38.07 12.75 -5.45
N VAL A 21 38.21 14.04 -5.78
CA VAL A 21 37.11 14.91 -6.26
C VAL A 21 36.59 14.53 -7.66
N ILE A 22 37.44 13.91 -8.50
CA ILE A 22 37.06 13.48 -9.86
C ILE A 22 36.34 12.13 -9.86
N ALA A 23 36.67 11.23 -8.92
CA ALA A 23 35.85 10.03 -8.67
C ALA A 23 34.45 10.44 -8.16
N GLY A 24 34.36 11.48 -7.34
CA GLY A 24 33.10 11.97 -6.75
C GLY A 24 31.97 12.29 -7.75
N LEU A 25 32.26 12.69 -8.99
CA LEU A 25 31.21 13.03 -9.97
C LEU A 25 30.59 11.80 -10.67
N SER A 26 31.37 10.74 -10.90
CA SER A 26 30.84 9.43 -11.35
C SER A 26 30.17 8.65 -10.21
N GLU A 27 30.45 9.02 -8.96
CA GLU A 27 29.92 8.39 -7.74
C GLU A 27 28.52 8.92 -7.37
N VAL A 28 28.18 10.17 -7.72
CA VAL A 28 26.85 10.75 -7.42
C VAL A 28 25.71 9.96 -8.07
N PRO A 29 25.73 9.61 -9.38
CA PRO A 29 24.68 8.80 -9.99
C PRO A 29 24.55 7.43 -9.34
N TYR A 30 25.67 6.79 -8.99
CA TYR A 30 25.68 5.48 -8.34
C TYR A 30 25.14 5.53 -6.92
N PHE A 31 25.52 6.55 -6.14
CA PHE A 31 25.00 6.78 -4.79
C PHE A 31 23.48 7.02 -4.83
N LEU A 32 23.01 7.92 -5.70
CA LEU A 32 21.59 8.20 -5.86
C LEU A 32 20.80 6.96 -6.30
N TRP A 33 21.36 6.18 -7.22
CA TRP A 33 20.81 4.90 -7.63
C TRP A 33 20.67 3.94 -6.44
N CYS A 34 21.72 3.79 -5.63
CA CYS A 34 21.70 2.94 -4.45
C CYS A 34 20.63 3.36 -3.43
N GLN A 35 20.44 4.67 -3.22
CA GLN A 35 19.39 5.17 -2.32
C GLN A 35 17.99 4.94 -2.89
N LEU A 36 17.78 5.24 -4.18
CA LEU A 36 16.49 5.01 -4.83
C LEU A 36 16.12 3.53 -4.83
N TYR A 37 17.09 2.65 -5.14
CA TYR A 37 16.90 1.21 -5.09
C TYR A 37 16.52 0.74 -3.68
N THR A 38 17.12 1.30 -2.63
CA THR A 38 16.70 1.02 -1.25
C THR A 38 15.24 1.44 -1.00
N CYS A 39 14.83 2.63 -1.42
CA CYS A 39 13.44 3.09 -1.29
C CYS A 39 12.47 2.19 -2.08
N LEU A 40 12.88 1.73 -3.26
CA LEU A 40 12.10 0.76 -4.05
C LEU A 40 11.96 -0.58 -3.32
N LEU A 41 13.03 -1.06 -2.67
CA LEU A 41 12.96 -2.29 -1.87
C LEU A 41 12.04 -2.15 -0.65
N PHE A 42 11.92 -0.97 -0.03
CA PHE A 42 10.90 -0.76 1.02
C PHE A 42 9.47 -0.94 0.48
N THR A 43 9.22 -0.55 -0.78
CA THR A 43 7.87 -0.45 -1.37
C THR A 43 7.50 -1.58 -2.31
N TRP A 44 8.44 -2.49 -2.63
CA TRP A 44 8.33 -3.46 -3.71
C TRP A 44 7.07 -4.33 -3.68
N THR A 45 6.75 -4.91 -2.52
CA THR A 45 5.58 -5.78 -2.36
C THR A 45 4.27 -5.03 -2.49
N ASP A 46 4.27 -3.73 -2.24
CA ASP A 46 3.06 -2.91 -2.13
C ASP A 46 2.70 -2.17 -3.41
N TYR A 47 3.44 -2.43 -4.50
CA TYR A 47 2.99 -2.06 -5.83
C TYR A 47 1.65 -2.73 -6.16
N LYS A 48 1.52 -4.03 -5.86
CA LYS A 48 0.29 -4.79 -6.11
C LYS A 48 -0.81 -4.54 -5.08
N THR A 49 -0.49 -4.11 -3.86
CA THR A 49 -1.45 -3.98 -2.75
C THR A 49 -1.99 -2.56 -2.61
N ILE A 50 -1.15 -1.54 -2.85
CA ILE A 50 -1.51 -0.13 -2.68
C ILE A 50 -1.36 0.63 -3.99
N MET A 51 -0.19 0.59 -4.61
CA MET A 51 0.13 1.49 -5.74
C MET A 51 -0.87 1.33 -6.90
N PHE A 52 -1.06 0.11 -7.41
CA PHE A 52 -2.01 -0.13 -8.50
C PHE A 52 -3.47 0.01 -8.06
N PRO A 53 -3.94 -0.64 -6.96
CA PRO A 53 -5.33 -0.51 -6.53
C PRO A 53 -5.78 0.93 -6.25
N VAL A 54 -4.98 1.72 -5.55
CA VAL A 54 -5.33 3.09 -5.18
C VAL A 54 -5.28 4.02 -6.39
N THR A 55 -4.31 3.83 -7.29
CA THR A 55 -4.25 4.62 -8.54
C THR A 55 -5.49 4.36 -9.40
N LEU A 56 -5.86 3.08 -9.58
CA LEU A 56 -7.04 2.68 -10.34
C LEU A 56 -8.31 3.23 -9.70
N PHE A 57 -8.44 3.09 -8.37
CA PHE A 57 -9.56 3.65 -7.61
C PHE A 57 -9.69 5.16 -7.82
N ALA A 58 -8.62 5.91 -7.55
CA ALA A 58 -8.66 7.37 -7.63
C ALA A 58 -8.94 7.87 -9.05
N SER A 59 -8.41 7.17 -10.07
CA SER A 59 -8.69 7.48 -11.48
C SER A 59 -10.11 7.09 -11.92
N ALA A 60 -10.70 6.07 -11.29
CA ALA A 60 -12.05 5.62 -11.55
C ALA A 60 -13.11 6.56 -10.98
N VAL A 61 -12.87 7.03 -9.75
CA VAL A 61 -13.84 7.86 -9.02
C VAL A 61 -13.66 9.34 -9.30
N ALA A 62 -12.50 9.80 -9.77
CA ALA A 62 -12.25 11.21 -10.03
C ALA A 62 -11.73 11.45 -11.46
N PRO A 63 -12.23 12.48 -12.17
CA PRO A 63 -11.83 12.75 -13.55
C PRO A 63 -10.38 13.22 -13.60
N VAL A 64 -9.52 12.41 -14.24
CA VAL A 64 -8.11 12.73 -14.46
C VAL A 64 -8.02 13.93 -15.42
N GLN A 65 -7.58 15.08 -14.89
CA GLN A 65 -7.55 16.34 -15.65
C GLN A 65 -6.38 16.41 -16.64
N SER A 66 -5.27 15.75 -16.32
CA SER A 66 -4.08 15.71 -17.17
C SER A 66 -3.14 14.57 -16.77
N ILE A 67 -2.19 14.23 -17.64
CA ILE A 67 -1.09 13.30 -17.32
C ILE A 67 -0.27 13.83 -16.14
N SER A 68 -0.05 15.14 -16.05
CA SER A 68 0.68 15.76 -14.95
C SER A 68 -0.03 15.50 -13.62
N ASN A 69 -1.35 15.66 -13.56
CA ASN A 69 -2.15 15.36 -12.38
C ASN A 69 -2.06 13.89 -11.95
N LEU A 70 -2.12 12.97 -12.92
CA LEU A 70 -1.94 11.54 -12.64
C LEU A 70 -0.56 11.27 -12.04
N LEU A 71 0.50 11.89 -12.58
CA LEU A 71 1.87 11.76 -12.06
C LEU A 71 1.99 12.33 -10.64
N HIS A 72 1.31 13.43 -10.31
CA HIS A 72 1.26 13.95 -8.94
C HIS A 72 0.55 12.98 -8.00
N GLY A 73 -0.56 12.37 -8.41
CA GLY A 73 -1.25 11.32 -7.66
C GLY A 73 -0.34 10.11 -7.39
N LEU A 74 0.32 9.60 -8.43
CA LEU A 74 1.28 8.49 -8.33
C LEU A 74 2.44 8.82 -7.39
N ALA A 75 3.03 10.02 -7.52
CA ALA A 75 4.11 10.47 -6.65
C ALA A 75 3.64 10.57 -5.19
N TRP A 76 2.46 11.12 -4.96
CA TRP A 76 1.88 11.22 -3.62
C TRP A 76 1.68 9.84 -3.00
N ILE A 77 1.09 8.88 -3.73
CA ILE A 77 0.90 7.50 -3.26
C ILE A 77 2.25 6.87 -2.91
N TRP A 78 3.23 6.93 -3.82
CA TRP A 78 4.51 6.26 -3.62
C TRP A 78 5.32 6.84 -2.45
N ILE A 79 5.34 8.17 -2.29
CA ILE A 79 6.04 8.85 -1.18
C ILE A 79 5.41 8.47 0.17
N HIS A 80 4.07 8.44 0.25
CA HIS A 80 3.37 8.09 1.48
C HIS A 80 3.43 6.57 1.76
N LEU A 81 3.48 5.74 0.71
CA LEU A 81 3.73 4.32 0.84
C LEU A 81 5.13 4.05 1.40
N LEU A 82 6.14 4.80 0.95
CA LEU A 82 7.48 4.73 1.52
C LEU A 82 7.49 5.10 3.00
N LEU A 83 6.75 6.13 3.42
CA LEU A 83 6.57 6.47 4.83
C LEU A 83 6.00 5.30 5.65
N CYS A 84 4.88 4.72 5.21
CA CYS A 84 4.25 3.59 5.92
C CYS A 84 5.17 2.36 5.97
N ASN A 85 5.85 2.05 4.88
CA ASN A 85 6.69 0.86 4.81
C ASN A 85 7.98 0.99 5.61
N VAL A 86 8.64 2.15 5.58
CA VAL A 86 9.80 2.41 6.44
C VAL A 86 9.38 2.37 7.90
N SER A 87 8.18 2.88 8.23
CA SER A 87 7.62 2.83 9.57
C SER A 87 7.43 1.40 10.06
N ASN A 88 6.73 0.59 9.27
CA ASN A 88 6.43 -0.80 9.59
C ASN A 88 7.70 -1.64 9.69
N GLN A 89 8.68 -1.37 8.83
CA GLN A 89 9.90 -2.17 8.74
C GLN A 89 10.99 -1.77 9.75
N ALA A 90 10.90 -0.58 10.37
CA ALA A 90 12.00 0.00 11.15
C ALA A 90 12.47 -0.85 12.35
N GLN A 91 11.62 -1.74 12.87
CA GLN A 91 11.89 -2.60 14.04
C GLN A 91 11.47 -4.06 13.82
N SER A 92 11.28 -4.49 12.56
CA SER A 92 10.77 -5.83 12.19
C SER A 92 11.86 -6.74 11.64
N ARG A 93 13.15 -6.50 11.93
CA ARG A 93 14.26 -7.23 11.28
C ARG A 93 14.12 -8.75 11.39
N HIS A 94 13.68 -9.25 12.54
CA HIS A 94 13.52 -10.69 12.76
C HIS A 94 12.43 -11.27 11.86
N GLU A 95 11.22 -10.70 11.88
CA GLU A 95 10.09 -11.06 11.02
C GLU A 95 10.48 -11.01 9.53
N ASP A 96 11.07 -9.90 9.11
CA ASP A 96 11.42 -9.69 7.73
C ASP A 96 12.56 -10.60 7.27
N SER A 97 13.44 -11.04 8.16
CA SER A 97 14.46 -12.03 7.80
C SER A 97 13.87 -13.40 7.44
N ILE A 98 12.68 -13.72 7.96
CA ILE A 98 11.96 -14.96 7.67
C ILE A 98 11.13 -14.79 6.40
N ASN A 99 10.26 -13.77 6.36
CA ASN A 99 9.28 -13.60 5.27
C ASN A 99 9.89 -12.94 4.03
N HIS A 100 10.80 -11.98 4.23
CA HIS A 100 11.26 -11.04 3.20
C HIS A 100 12.76 -10.68 3.34
N PRO A 101 13.69 -11.66 3.27
CA PRO A 101 15.12 -11.44 3.54
C PRO A 101 15.80 -10.43 2.60
N TRP A 102 15.15 -10.10 1.48
CA TRP A 102 15.59 -9.10 0.51
C TRP A 102 15.26 -7.65 0.91
N ARG A 103 14.45 -7.42 1.96
CA ARG A 103 14.10 -6.06 2.45
C ARG A 103 15.35 -5.30 2.91
N PRO A 104 15.32 -3.95 2.93
CA PRO A 104 16.51 -3.13 3.20
C PRO A 104 17.23 -3.42 4.52
N ILE A 105 16.48 -3.72 5.59
CA ILE A 105 17.06 -3.96 6.92
C ILE A 105 17.65 -5.38 7.05
N PRO A 106 16.91 -6.47 6.73
CA PRO A 106 17.49 -7.82 6.74
C PRO A 106 18.68 -7.99 5.79
N SER A 107 18.64 -7.36 4.60
CA SER A 107 19.73 -7.41 3.63
C SER A 107 20.94 -6.52 3.98
N GLY A 108 20.88 -5.80 5.09
CA GLY A 108 21.99 -4.99 5.61
C GLY A 108 22.23 -3.68 4.86
N ARG A 109 21.27 -3.18 4.08
CA ARG A 109 21.37 -1.87 3.42
C ARG A 109 21.17 -0.72 4.42
N LEU A 110 20.32 -0.91 5.42
CA LEU A 110 20.11 0.01 6.53
C LEU A 110 20.14 -0.73 7.87
N THR A 111 20.63 -0.04 8.90
CA THR A 111 20.39 -0.41 10.30
C THR A 111 19.00 0.04 10.75
N GLU A 112 18.45 -0.60 11.79
CA GLU A 112 17.16 -0.22 12.40
C GLU A 112 17.17 1.24 12.92
N HIS A 113 18.31 1.69 13.47
CA HIS A 113 18.48 3.08 13.89
C HIS A 113 18.42 4.06 12.71
N GLN A 114 19.04 3.73 11.58
CA GLN A 114 18.96 4.55 10.36
C GLN A 114 17.53 4.56 9.81
N ALA A 115 16.85 3.41 9.77
CA ALA A 115 15.46 3.31 9.33
C ALA A 115 14.52 4.13 10.23
N THR A 116 14.73 4.11 11.55
CA THR A 116 13.96 4.92 12.51
C THR A 116 14.16 6.42 12.27
N ARG A 117 15.39 6.88 12.02
CA ARG A 117 15.65 8.29 11.65
C ARG A 117 14.99 8.63 10.31
N PHE A 118 15.07 7.73 9.34
CA PHE A 118 14.46 7.92 8.03
C PHE A 118 12.93 8.02 8.11
N ARG A 119 12.29 7.20 8.94
CA ARG A 119 10.85 7.28 9.25
C ARG A 119 10.44 8.70 9.65
N TRP A 120 11.10 9.29 10.65
CA TRP A 120 10.73 10.63 11.13
C TRP A 120 11.06 11.73 10.12
N ALA A 121 12.12 11.58 9.32
CA ALA A 121 12.39 12.47 8.20
C ALA A 121 11.27 12.40 7.15
N LEU A 122 10.75 11.20 6.85
CA LEU A 122 9.61 11.02 5.95
C LEU A 122 8.31 11.60 6.52
N VAL A 123 8.07 11.51 7.83
CA VAL A 123 6.90 12.15 8.47
C VAL A 123 6.91 13.66 8.22
N LEU A 124 8.06 14.30 8.48
CA LEU A 124 8.22 15.73 8.22
C LEU A 124 8.07 16.05 6.72
N PHE A 125 8.74 15.29 5.86
CA PHE A 125 8.71 15.50 4.41
C PHE A 125 7.30 15.35 3.83
N CYS A 126 6.58 14.27 4.16
CA CYS A 126 5.23 14.02 3.68
C CYS A 126 4.26 15.11 4.14
N THR A 127 4.38 15.55 5.40
CA THR A 127 3.56 16.64 5.94
C THR A 127 3.78 17.94 5.16
N LEU A 128 5.04 18.32 4.94
CA LEU A 128 5.41 19.52 4.16
C LEU A 128 4.97 19.38 2.70
N TYR A 129 5.23 18.23 2.07
CA TYR A 129 4.83 17.94 0.69
C TYR A 129 3.32 18.12 0.49
N SER A 130 2.52 17.61 1.43
CA SER A 130 1.06 17.69 1.34
C SER A 130 0.52 19.11 1.52
N THR A 131 1.27 20.03 2.16
CA THR A 131 0.87 21.45 2.21
C THR A 131 0.80 22.11 0.84
N PHE A 132 1.58 21.63 -0.15
CA PHE A 132 1.55 22.17 -1.51
C PHE A 132 0.23 21.89 -2.26
N TYR A 133 -0.60 20.97 -1.77
CA TYR A 133 -1.90 20.62 -2.36
C TYR A 133 -3.09 21.08 -1.51
N GLY A 134 -2.83 21.72 -0.37
CA GLY A 134 -3.86 22.29 0.51
C GLY A 134 -4.25 21.42 1.69
N LYS A 135 -5.19 21.95 2.50
CA LYS A 135 -5.53 21.43 3.84
C LYS A 135 -6.09 20.01 3.82
N GLN A 136 -6.82 19.63 2.77
CA GLN A 136 -7.37 18.28 2.62
C GLN A 136 -6.28 17.22 2.49
N ASN A 137 -5.20 17.52 1.76
CA ASN A 137 -4.10 16.58 1.60
C ASN A 137 -3.27 16.45 2.90
N VAL A 138 -3.15 17.54 3.66
CA VAL A 138 -2.56 17.51 5.01
C VAL A 138 -3.39 16.66 5.96
N LEU A 139 -4.72 16.73 5.88
CA LEU A 139 -5.62 15.86 6.64
C LEU A 139 -5.40 14.38 6.28
N ALA A 140 -5.38 14.04 4.99
CA ALA A 140 -5.10 12.68 4.52
C ALA A 140 -3.76 12.15 5.06
N THR A 141 -2.72 12.98 4.99
CA THR A 141 -1.37 12.66 5.48
C THR A 141 -1.36 12.44 6.99
N THR A 142 -2.05 13.30 7.74
CA THR A 142 -2.12 13.22 9.20
C THR A 142 -2.88 11.97 9.62
N THR A 143 -4.03 11.67 9.00
CA THR A 143 -4.78 10.42 9.26
C THR A 143 -3.94 9.19 8.93
N LEU A 144 -3.18 9.20 7.84
CA LEU A 144 -2.29 8.11 7.48
C LEU A 144 -1.14 7.92 8.50
N ILE A 145 -0.51 9.01 8.94
CA ILE A 145 0.51 8.99 10.00
C ILE A 145 -0.08 8.45 11.30
N THR A 146 -1.28 8.91 11.68
CA THR A 146 -1.98 8.41 12.87
C THR A 146 -2.26 6.92 12.76
N ALA A 147 -2.85 6.46 11.65
CA ALA A 147 -3.11 5.04 11.43
C ALA A 147 -1.82 4.21 11.52
N THR A 148 -0.73 4.71 10.95
CA THR A 148 0.60 4.06 10.99
C THR A 148 1.17 3.99 12.41
N ILE A 149 1.06 5.07 13.21
CA ILE A 149 1.50 5.08 14.61
C ILE A 149 0.67 4.09 15.43
N PHE A 150 -0.65 4.04 15.24
CA PHE A 150 -1.51 3.10 15.94
C PHE A 150 -1.17 1.65 15.55
N HIS A 151 -0.93 1.40 14.26
CA HIS A 151 -0.54 0.09 13.74
C HIS A 151 0.78 -0.41 14.33
N ASP A 152 1.83 0.41 14.26
CA ASP A 152 3.20 -0.01 14.56
C ASP A 152 3.60 0.25 16.03
N ASN A 153 3.31 1.42 16.60
CA ASN A 153 3.80 1.82 17.91
C ASN A 153 2.86 1.46 19.06
N LEU A 154 1.55 1.40 18.81
CA LEU A 154 0.55 1.03 19.82
C LEU A 154 0.18 -0.46 19.76
N GLY A 155 0.86 -1.25 18.93
CA GLY A 155 0.69 -2.70 18.87
C GLY A 155 -0.66 -3.16 18.31
N MET A 156 -1.43 -2.28 17.64
CA MET A 156 -2.72 -2.68 17.08
C MET A 156 -2.60 -3.73 15.97
N SER A 157 -1.44 -3.79 15.30
CA SER A 157 -1.10 -4.85 14.34
C SER A 157 -1.07 -6.27 14.94
N GLY A 158 -0.96 -6.40 16.27
CA GLY A 158 -0.91 -7.70 16.95
C GLY A 158 -2.27 -8.39 17.15
N ASN A 159 -3.38 -7.66 16.96
CA ASN A 159 -4.73 -8.20 17.09
C ASN A 159 -5.56 -7.97 15.80
N PRO A 160 -6.52 -8.86 15.46
CA PRO A 160 -7.17 -8.82 14.16
C PRO A 160 -7.97 -7.54 13.93
N LEU A 161 -8.74 -7.11 14.93
CA LEU A 161 -9.61 -5.95 14.80
C LEU A 161 -8.81 -4.65 14.65
N GLY A 162 -7.79 -4.46 15.47
CA GLY A 162 -6.91 -3.31 15.44
C GLY A 162 -6.12 -3.22 14.15
N LYS A 163 -5.56 -4.35 13.67
CA LYS A 163 -4.87 -4.44 12.39
C LYS A 163 -5.82 -4.03 11.24
N ASN A 164 -7.05 -4.54 11.24
CA ASN A 164 -8.04 -4.20 10.21
C ASN A 164 -8.43 -2.71 10.27
N LEU A 165 -8.71 -2.15 11.45
CA LEU A 165 -9.06 -0.73 11.60
C LEU A 165 -7.94 0.21 11.12
N CYS A 166 -6.69 -0.10 11.48
CA CYS A 166 -5.54 0.67 11.01
C CYS A 166 -5.36 0.57 9.50
N ASN A 167 -5.51 -0.63 8.92
CA ASN A 167 -5.43 -0.83 7.48
C ASN A 167 -6.53 -0.05 6.76
N VAL A 168 -7.76 -0.07 7.24
CA VAL A 168 -8.85 0.75 6.67
C VAL A 168 -8.48 2.22 6.70
N GLY A 169 -8.05 2.73 7.85
CA GLY A 169 -7.59 4.13 7.96
C GLY A 169 -6.48 4.45 6.97
N GLY A 170 -5.55 3.53 6.76
CA GLY A 170 -4.49 3.63 5.75
C GLY A 170 -5.03 3.70 4.32
N TYR A 171 -5.79 2.69 3.89
CA TYR A 171 -6.36 2.60 2.54
C TYR A 171 -7.25 3.81 2.22
N THR A 172 -8.18 4.18 3.11
CA THR A 172 -9.06 5.33 2.86
C THR A 172 -8.29 6.65 2.82
N SER A 173 -7.19 6.77 3.58
CA SER A 173 -6.33 7.96 3.52
C SER A 173 -5.56 8.02 2.19
N PHE A 174 -5.05 6.87 1.72
CA PHE A 174 -4.40 6.75 0.42
C PHE A 174 -5.37 7.12 -0.72
N GLU A 175 -6.58 6.57 -0.70
CA GLU A 175 -7.61 6.85 -1.69
C GLU A 175 -8.01 8.32 -1.70
N PHE A 176 -8.32 8.88 -0.53
CA PHE A 176 -8.71 10.28 -0.41
C PHE A 176 -7.57 11.21 -0.87
N GLY A 177 -6.35 11.00 -0.40
CA GLY A 177 -5.21 11.81 -0.81
C GLY A 177 -4.91 11.70 -2.31
N ALA A 178 -4.96 10.49 -2.88
CA ALA A 178 -4.77 10.28 -4.32
C ALA A 178 -5.80 11.04 -5.15
N ILE A 179 -7.08 11.02 -4.77
CA ILE A 179 -8.14 11.80 -5.42
C ILE A 179 -7.81 13.29 -5.40
N ILE A 180 -7.45 13.84 -4.24
CA ILE A 180 -7.10 15.27 -4.09
C ILE A 180 -5.92 15.65 -4.99
N ASN A 181 -4.91 14.80 -5.15
CA ASN A 181 -3.76 15.09 -6.02
C ASN A 181 -4.10 14.96 -7.52
N ILE A 182 -5.00 14.04 -7.89
CA ILE A 182 -5.44 13.85 -9.28
C ILE A 182 -6.33 15.01 -9.76
N ILE A 183 -7.19 15.57 -8.91
CA ILE A 183 -8.04 16.70 -9.30
C ILE A 183 -7.42 18.07 -8.96
N GLY A 184 -6.53 18.10 -7.98
CA GLY A 184 -5.96 19.32 -7.44
C GLY A 184 -4.81 19.88 -8.25
N LYS A 185 -4.38 21.08 -7.90
CA LYS A 185 -3.21 21.73 -8.48
C LYS A 185 -2.27 22.15 -7.36
N LEU A 186 -0.97 22.16 -7.64
CA LEU A 186 0.03 22.69 -6.74
C LEU A 186 -0.23 24.18 -6.46
N PHE A 187 0.01 24.61 -5.22
CA PHE A 187 -0.20 25.99 -4.76
C PHE A 187 0.50 27.05 -5.63
N PHE A 188 1.67 26.72 -6.18
CA PHE A 188 2.44 27.61 -7.07
C PHE A 188 2.04 27.51 -8.55
N SER A 189 1.05 26.69 -8.90
CA SER A 189 0.54 26.61 -10.27
C SER A 189 -0.17 27.92 -10.65
N PRO A 190 0.07 28.49 -11.85
CA PRO A 190 -0.63 29.70 -12.32
C PRO A 190 -2.16 29.55 -12.36
N SER A 191 -2.66 28.31 -12.42
CA SER A 191 -4.09 27.99 -12.42
C SER A 191 -4.60 27.50 -11.06
N TYR A 192 -3.85 27.71 -9.97
CA TYR A 192 -4.27 27.36 -8.62
C TYR A 192 -5.42 28.25 -8.18
N THR A 193 -6.58 27.66 -7.95
CA THR A 193 -7.80 28.36 -7.52
C THR A 193 -8.11 28.15 -6.03
N GLY A 194 -7.17 27.60 -5.26
CA GLY A 194 -7.37 27.22 -3.86
C GLY A 194 -7.34 25.71 -3.64
N SER A 195 -7.66 25.29 -2.42
CA SER A 195 -7.81 23.86 -2.09
C SER A 195 -8.83 23.23 -3.03
N PRO A 196 -8.61 22.00 -3.51
CA PRO A 196 -9.61 21.31 -4.31
C PRO A 196 -10.94 21.24 -3.57
N ASN A 197 -12.04 21.21 -4.33
CA ASN A 197 -13.33 20.88 -3.75
C ASN A 197 -13.25 19.49 -3.10
N PRO A 198 -13.99 19.27 -1.99
CA PRO A 198 -14.08 17.93 -1.41
C PRO A 198 -14.54 16.93 -2.47
N PRO A 199 -14.18 15.63 -2.31
CA PRO A 199 -14.70 14.59 -3.17
C PRO A 199 -16.22 14.68 -3.21
N ASP A 200 -16.79 14.55 -4.40
CA ASP A 200 -18.24 14.56 -4.56
C ASP A 200 -18.88 13.30 -3.94
N ALA A 201 -20.22 13.27 -3.94
CA ALA A 201 -20.97 12.18 -3.30
C ALA A 201 -20.56 10.80 -3.83
N LEU A 202 -20.35 10.65 -5.14
CA LEU A 202 -19.92 9.39 -5.74
C LEU A 202 -18.55 8.94 -5.20
N SER A 203 -17.57 9.84 -5.21
CA SER A 203 -16.21 9.56 -4.73
C SER A 203 -16.22 9.21 -3.25
N PHE A 204 -16.99 9.95 -2.45
CA PHE A 204 -17.13 9.68 -1.02
C PHE A 204 -17.79 8.32 -0.76
N THR A 205 -18.88 7.99 -1.45
CA THR A 205 -19.53 6.68 -1.38
C THR A 205 -18.56 5.55 -1.76
N ALA A 206 -17.75 5.74 -2.81
CA ALA A 206 -16.75 4.77 -3.21
C ALA A 206 -15.68 4.55 -2.13
N ILE A 207 -15.22 5.61 -1.44
CA ILE A 207 -14.24 5.49 -0.34
C ILE A 207 -14.84 4.70 0.82
N VAL A 208 -16.10 4.96 1.18
CA VAL A 208 -16.79 4.23 2.26
C VAL A 208 -16.96 2.74 1.90
N ILE A 209 -17.33 2.45 0.66
CA ILE A 209 -17.45 1.08 0.16
C ILE A 209 -16.08 0.39 0.17
N SER A 210 -15.03 1.05 -0.33
CA SER A 210 -13.67 0.50 -0.31
C SER A 210 -13.20 0.23 1.11
N GLY A 211 -13.35 1.19 2.03
CA GLY A 211 -13.01 1.00 3.44
C GLY A 211 -13.75 -0.18 4.08
N THR A 212 -15.04 -0.36 3.78
CA THR A 212 -15.84 -1.49 4.30
C THR A 212 -15.41 -2.82 3.67
N LEU A 213 -15.11 -2.81 2.37
CA LEU A 213 -14.59 -3.97 1.66
C LEU A 213 -13.26 -4.40 2.27
N ILE A 214 -12.28 -3.49 2.33
CA ILE A 214 -10.98 -3.73 2.95
C ILE A 214 -11.14 -4.20 4.39
N PHE A 215 -11.98 -3.57 5.21
CA PHE A 215 -12.21 -4.00 6.60
C PHE A 215 -12.56 -5.48 6.73
N THR A 216 -13.42 -5.96 5.82
CA THR A 216 -13.94 -7.33 5.85
C THR A 216 -13.05 -8.33 5.15
N THR A 217 -12.16 -7.92 4.24
CA THR A 217 -11.35 -8.82 3.42
C THR A 217 -9.84 -8.70 3.62
N ILE A 218 -9.34 -7.69 4.35
CA ILE A 218 -7.90 -7.43 4.50
C ILE A 218 -7.12 -8.57 5.14
N HIS A 219 -7.78 -9.41 5.94
CA HIS A 219 -7.21 -10.64 6.51
C HIS A 219 -6.77 -11.67 5.44
N ALA A 220 -7.15 -11.47 4.16
CA ALA A 220 -6.63 -12.23 3.03
C ALA A 220 -5.09 -12.17 2.90
N GLN A 221 -4.47 -11.07 3.32
CA GLN A 221 -3.01 -10.94 3.30
C GLN A 221 -2.34 -11.81 4.36
N ASP A 222 -2.98 -11.96 5.53
CA ASP A 222 -2.41 -12.62 6.70
C ASP A 222 -2.16 -14.12 6.47
N PHE A 223 -2.86 -14.76 5.52
CA PHE A 223 -2.66 -16.16 5.19
C PHE A 223 -1.24 -16.47 4.69
N ALA A 224 -0.63 -15.55 3.94
CA ALA A 224 0.72 -15.73 3.42
C ALA A 224 1.81 -15.50 4.49
N ASP A 225 1.45 -14.85 5.60
CA ASP A 225 2.35 -14.34 6.63
C ASP A 225 2.20 -15.05 7.99
N VAL A 226 1.38 -16.12 8.05
CA VAL A 226 1.08 -16.88 9.29
C VAL A 226 2.32 -17.26 10.09
N GLU A 227 3.38 -17.76 9.44
CA GLU A 227 4.62 -18.18 10.12
C GLU A 227 5.34 -17.00 10.79
N GLY A 228 5.44 -15.86 10.09
CA GLY A 228 6.08 -14.65 10.63
C GLY A 228 5.24 -13.98 11.71
N ASP A 229 3.92 -13.92 11.54
CA ASP A 229 2.99 -13.43 12.54
C ASP A 229 3.05 -14.27 13.82
N PHE A 230 3.09 -15.60 13.68
CA PHE A 230 3.23 -16.53 14.80
C PHE A 230 4.57 -16.37 15.53
N ALA A 231 5.67 -16.21 14.79
CA ALA A 231 7.00 -15.99 15.38
C ALA A 231 7.09 -14.69 16.22
N LEU A 232 6.27 -13.69 15.93
CA LEU A 232 6.15 -12.46 16.70
C LEU A 232 5.11 -12.50 17.82
N GLY A 233 4.45 -13.65 18.03
CA GLY A 233 3.37 -13.78 19.00
C GLY A 233 2.11 -12.97 18.64
N ARG A 234 1.92 -12.64 17.35
CA ARG A 234 0.68 -11.99 16.88
C ARG A 234 -0.45 -13.00 16.83
N THR A 235 -1.67 -12.48 17.00
CA THR A 235 -2.89 -13.28 17.01
C THR A 235 -3.79 -12.87 15.84
N THR A 236 -3.32 -13.05 14.61
CA THR A 236 -4.11 -12.70 13.41
C THR A 236 -5.26 -13.69 13.18
N LEU A 237 -6.23 -13.30 12.35
CA LEU A 237 -7.46 -14.11 12.17
C LEU A 237 -7.16 -15.53 11.66
N PRO A 238 -6.22 -15.75 10.71
CA PRO A 238 -5.82 -17.10 10.31
C PRO A 238 -5.15 -17.93 11.41
N ILE A 239 -4.53 -17.30 12.41
CA ILE A 239 -3.92 -17.98 13.57
C ILE A 239 -5.01 -18.36 14.58
N CYS A 240 -5.89 -17.42 14.93
CA CYS A 240 -6.91 -17.64 15.96
C CYS A 240 -8.06 -18.54 15.49
N ALA A 241 -8.45 -18.45 14.22
CA ALA A 241 -9.57 -19.19 13.66
C ALA A 241 -9.27 -19.64 12.21
N PRO A 242 -8.38 -20.64 12.01
CA PRO A 242 -7.91 -21.04 10.69
C PRO A 242 -9.05 -21.42 9.73
N GLU A 243 -9.98 -22.27 10.16
CA GLU A 243 -11.11 -22.70 9.31
C GLU A 243 -12.12 -21.57 9.06
N LEU A 244 -12.43 -20.80 10.10
CA LEU A 244 -13.41 -19.72 10.00
C LEU A 244 -12.89 -18.61 9.09
N SER A 245 -11.63 -18.20 9.22
CA SER A 245 -11.02 -17.17 8.37
C SER A 245 -11.12 -17.50 6.88
N ARG A 246 -10.90 -18.78 6.52
CA ARG A 246 -11.00 -19.30 5.14
C ARG A 246 -12.43 -19.26 4.63
N LEU A 247 -13.39 -19.64 5.48
CA LEU A 247 -14.81 -19.59 5.15
C LEU A 247 -15.28 -18.13 4.99
N LEU A 248 -14.83 -17.25 5.89
CA LEU A 248 -15.18 -15.82 5.86
C LEU A 248 -14.68 -15.16 4.58
N ILE A 249 -13.42 -15.40 4.16
CA ILE A 249 -12.92 -14.80 2.91
C ILE A 249 -13.67 -15.33 1.67
N LEU A 250 -14.00 -16.62 1.63
CA LEU A 250 -14.80 -17.21 0.56
C LEU A 250 -16.18 -16.54 0.45
N ILE A 251 -16.89 -16.42 1.58
CA ILE A 251 -18.21 -15.79 1.63
C ILE A 251 -18.12 -14.30 1.30
N ALA A 252 -17.15 -13.59 1.88
CA ALA A 252 -16.97 -12.16 1.66
C ALA A 252 -16.71 -11.85 0.19
N LEU A 253 -15.82 -12.58 -0.49
CA LEU A 253 -15.53 -12.35 -1.91
C LEU A 253 -16.75 -12.62 -2.80
N ALA A 254 -17.55 -13.64 -2.49
CA ALA A 254 -18.80 -13.89 -3.21
C ALA A 254 -19.82 -12.76 -3.02
N ILE A 255 -20.07 -12.35 -1.76
CA ILE A 255 -21.03 -11.29 -1.42
C ILE A 255 -20.59 -9.96 -2.03
N TRP A 256 -19.32 -9.56 -1.90
CA TRP A 256 -18.82 -8.33 -2.48
C TRP A 256 -18.87 -8.34 -4.00
N SER A 257 -18.55 -9.46 -4.65
CA SER A 257 -18.59 -9.50 -6.11
C SER A 257 -20.01 -9.31 -6.66
N ILE A 258 -21.01 -9.90 -5.99
CA ILE A 258 -22.42 -9.72 -6.34
C ILE A 258 -22.88 -8.30 -6.00
N GLY A 259 -22.64 -7.88 -4.76
CA GLY A 259 -23.11 -6.61 -4.22
C GLY A 259 -22.53 -5.39 -4.93
N LEU A 260 -21.22 -5.38 -5.21
CA LEU A 260 -20.59 -4.25 -5.90
C LEU A 260 -21.10 -4.10 -7.32
N GLY A 261 -21.16 -5.19 -8.09
CA GLY A 261 -21.56 -5.06 -9.48
C GLY A 261 -23.05 -4.75 -9.64
N TRP A 262 -23.91 -5.20 -8.72
CA TRP A 262 -25.28 -4.71 -8.60
C TRP A 262 -25.33 -3.21 -8.22
N PHE A 263 -24.57 -2.80 -7.21
CA PHE A 263 -24.57 -1.42 -6.71
C PHE A 263 -24.07 -0.41 -7.76
N TRP A 264 -23.03 -0.77 -8.52
CA TRP A 264 -22.48 0.06 -9.58
C TRP A 264 -23.16 -0.12 -10.94
N ASP A 265 -24.23 -0.93 -11.01
CA ASP A 265 -25.03 -1.21 -12.21
C ASP A 265 -24.21 -1.64 -13.44
N ILE A 266 -23.24 -2.54 -13.24
CA ILE A 266 -22.33 -2.95 -14.31
C ILE A 266 -23.02 -3.91 -15.30
N HIS A 267 -22.54 -3.92 -16.55
CA HIS A 267 -23.07 -4.80 -17.58
C HIS A 267 -23.11 -6.28 -17.12
N PRO A 268 -24.18 -7.06 -17.40
CA PRO A 268 -24.34 -8.43 -16.90
C PRO A 268 -23.18 -9.39 -17.23
N LEU A 269 -22.54 -9.24 -18.39
CA LEU A 269 -21.34 -10.03 -18.71
C LEU A 269 -20.17 -9.69 -17.78
N CYS A 270 -19.96 -8.41 -17.46
CA CYS A 270 -18.94 -7.97 -16.51
C CYS A 270 -19.26 -8.48 -15.10
N GLN A 271 -20.54 -8.49 -14.71
CA GLN A 271 -21.01 -9.07 -13.45
C GLN A 271 -20.64 -10.56 -13.34
N ILE A 272 -20.94 -11.36 -14.36
CA ILE A 272 -20.63 -12.79 -14.37
C ILE A 272 -19.13 -13.03 -14.24
N VAL A 273 -18.32 -12.29 -15.01
CA VAL A 273 -16.86 -12.40 -14.97
C VAL A 273 -16.32 -12.00 -13.60
N PHE A 274 -16.79 -10.89 -13.03
CA PHE A 274 -16.31 -10.40 -11.74
C PHE A 274 -16.66 -11.35 -10.59
N VAL A 275 -17.88 -11.91 -10.59
CA VAL A 275 -18.29 -12.95 -9.63
C VAL A 275 -17.47 -14.22 -9.80
N ALA A 276 -17.20 -14.65 -11.04
CA ALA A 276 -16.36 -15.82 -11.29
C ALA A 276 -14.94 -15.64 -10.75
N ILE A 277 -14.34 -14.44 -10.91
CA ILE A 277 -13.03 -14.12 -10.32
C ILE A 277 -13.10 -14.17 -8.78
N GLY A 278 -14.08 -13.52 -8.17
CA GLY A 278 -14.23 -13.52 -6.71
C GLY A 278 -14.41 -14.92 -6.12
N LEU A 279 -15.26 -15.75 -6.74
CA LEU A 279 -15.45 -17.15 -6.35
C LEU A 279 -14.20 -17.97 -6.55
N LEU A 280 -13.48 -17.81 -7.66
CA LEU A 280 -12.22 -18.51 -7.90
C LEU A 280 -11.21 -18.21 -6.79
N VAL A 281 -11.03 -16.93 -6.43
CA VAL A 281 -10.11 -16.53 -5.36
C VAL A 281 -10.57 -17.08 -4.00
N GLY A 282 -11.85 -16.99 -3.67
CA GLY A 282 -12.40 -17.53 -2.43
C GLY A 282 -12.25 -19.05 -2.30
N ILE A 283 -12.57 -19.79 -3.36
CA ILE A 283 -12.38 -21.25 -3.45
C ILE A 283 -10.91 -21.58 -3.28
N ARG A 284 -10.02 -20.77 -3.87
CA ARG A 284 -8.59 -20.99 -3.74
C ARG A 284 -8.13 -20.91 -2.29
N TYR A 285 -8.50 -19.84 -1.58
CA TYR A 285 -8.21 -19.72 -0.16
C TYR A 285 -8.78 -20.90 0.64
N TYR A 286 -9.98 -21.38 0.31
CA TYR A 286 -10.62 -22.45 1.07
C TYR A 286 -9.95 -23.83 0.91
N TYR A 287 -9.62 -24.22 -0.33
CA TYR A 287 -9.12 -25.57 -0.64
C TYR A 287 -7.59 -25.69 -0.67
N TRP A 288 -6.86 -24.69 -1.20
CA TRP A 288 -5.40 -24.75 -1.32
C TRP A 288 -4.75 -23.93 -0.22
N ARG A 289 -4.17 -24.64 0.76
CA ARG A 289 -3.76 -24.09 2.06
C ARG A 289 -2.26 -24.11 2.31
N THR A 290 -1.45 -24.33 1.27
CA THR A 290 0.01 -24.24 1.44
C THR A 290 0.44 -22.76 1.45
N PRO A 291 1.54 -22.39 2.12
CA PRO A 291 2.04 -21.01 2.11
C PRO A 291 2.31 -20.47 0.70
N GLN A 292 2.71 -21.35 -0.23
CA GLN A 292 2.91 -21.01 -1.64
C GLN A 292 1.56 -20.72 -2.32
N ASP A 293 0.54 -21.53 -2.07
CA ASP A 293 -0.81 -21.30 -2.59
C ASP A 293 -1.42 -20.01 -2.05
N ASP A 294 -1.20 -19.69 -0.78
CA ASP A 294 -1.68 -18.47 -0.15
C ASP A 294 -1.05 -17.22 -0.76
N LYS A 295 0.25 -17.26 -1.11
CA LYS A 295 0.91 -16.18 -1.85
C LYS A 295 0.30 -15.96 -3.22
N VAL A 296 -0.07 -17.03 -3.92
CA VAL A 296 -0.76 -16.96 -5.22
C VAL A 296 -2.19 -16.44 -5.06
N SER A 297 -2.93 -16.96 -4.08
CA SER A 297 -4.29 -16.51 -3.76
C SER A 297 -4.32 -15.03 -3.39
N TYR A 298 -3.31 -14.56 -2.65
CA TYR A 298 -3.16 -13.14 -2.32
C TYR A 298 -2.86 -12.27 -3.55
N LEU A 299 -2.03 -12.76 -4.49
CA LEU A 299 -1.84 -12.06 -5.77
C LEU A 299 -3.17 -11.92 -6.54
N LEU A 300 -3.94 -13.00 -6.65
CA LEU A 300 -5.23 -12.98 -7.34
C LEU A 300 -6.28 -12.14 -6.61
N TYR A 301 -6.26 -12.12 -5.28
CA TYR A 301 -7.06 -11.20 -4.47
C TYR A 301 -6.76 -9.74 -4.82
N ASN A 302 -5.49 -9.36 -4.96
CA ASN A 302 -5.13 -7.99 -5.37
C ASN A 302 -5.60 -7.66 -6.80
N VAL A 303 -5.60 -8.64 -7.71
CA VAL A 303 -6.22 -8.47 -9.04
C VAL A 303 -7.73 -8.24 -8.92
N TRP A 304 -8.42 -9.01 -8.07
CA TRP A 304 -9.84 -8.84 -7.80
C TRP A 304 -10.14 -7.46 -7.18
N ILE A 305 -9.32 -6.97 -6.25
CA ILE A 305 -9.42 -5.63 -5.68
C ILE A 305 -9.26 -4.55 -6.76
N CYS A 306 -8.27 -4.68 -7.66
CA CYS A 306 -8.12 -3.77 -8.79
C CYS A 306 -9.39 -3.74 -9.66
N CYS A 307 -10.00 -4.89 -9.92
CA CYS A 307 -11.28 -4.97 -10.63
C CYS A 307 -12.43 -4.29 -9.86
N ALA A 308 -12.50 -4.48 -8.54
CA ALA A 308 -13.50 -3.83 -7.69
C ALA A 308 -13.38 -2.30 -7.71
N HIS A 309 -12.14 -1.79 -7.68
CA HIS A 309 -11.84 -0.36 -7.62
C HIS A 309 -12.15 0.40 -8.92
N ILE A 310 -12.25 -0.29 -10.06
CA ILE A 310 -12.61 0.34 -11.34
C ILE A 310 -14.12 0.34 -11.62
N LEU A 311 -14.93 -0.44 -10.89
CA LEU A 311 -16.38 -0.50 -11.10
C LEU A 311 -17.10 0.86 -11.01
N PRO A 312 -16.71 1.80 -10.13
CA PRO A 312 -17.34 3.12 -10.08
C PRO A 312 -17.27 3.91 -11.39
N LEU A 313 -16.39 3.55 -12.33
CA LEU A 313 -16.34 4.14 -13.67
C LEU A 313 -17.69 4.07 -14.39
N ASN A 314 -18.48 3.02 -14.15
CA ASN A 314 -19.78 2.85 -14.80
C ASN A 314 -20.75 4.00 -14.48
N CYS A 315 -20.61 4.62 -13.31
CA CYS A 315 -21.42 5.78 -12.90
C CYS A 315 -20.78 7.12 -13.27
N ARG A 316 -19.57 7.13 -13.86
CA ARG A 316 -18.84 8.32 -14.31
C ARG A 316 -18.88 8.53 -15.82
N MET A 317 -19.10 7.48 -16.59
CA MET A 317 -19.29 7.50 -18.04
C MET A 317 -20.71 7.92 -18.40
#